data_AF-A0A7S0X3F4-F1
#
_entry.id   AF-A0A7S0X3F4-F1
#
_cell.length_a   1.000
_cell.length_b   1.000
_cell.length_c   1.000
_cell.angle_alpha   90.00
_cell.angle_beta   90.00
_cell.angle_gamma   90.00
#
_symmetry.space_group_name_H-M   'P 1'
#
loop_
_entity.id
_entity.type
_entity.pdbx_description
1 polymer ?
#
loop_
_entity_poly.entity_id
_entity_poly.type
_entity_poly.pdbx_seq_one_letter_code
_entity_poly.pdbx_strand_id
1 'polypeptide(L)'
;MAFNENHATRCYDGQSLKERHPDLSQPFPKHVIAEEIAVAFGRRHVYKLVDVLSLPKADLSGEERARGLRYLLGLLSNQESKAEAVGCNTAAPVVALLRDDNAEVRKLSCQTLAALVLLAAGRASVVAAGAVAAVTALLGDVDGSARDAAAGFLVALSTATDGAASIHALALAAAGGGGGGDR
;
A
#
# COMPACT_ATOMS: atom_id res chain seq x y z
N MET A 1 -4.38 3.68 -73.46
CA MET A 1 -3.27 3.67 -72.48
C MET A 1 -3.90 3.68 -71.10
N ALA A 2 -3.82 2.55 -70.39
CA ALA A 2 -4.40 2.39 -69.06
C ALA A 2 -3.46 3.03 -68.02
N PHE A 3 -3.95 4.02 -67.27
CA PHE A 3 -3.28 4.52 -66.07
C PHE A 3 -3.64 3.58 -64.91
N ASN A 4 -2.63 2.87 -64.41
CA ASN A 4 -2.75 1.98 -63.27
C ASN A 4 -2.82 2.84 -61.98
N GLU A 5 -4.03 3.05 -61.45
CA GLU A 5 -4.23 3.69 -60.16
C GLU A 5 -3.87 2.70 -59.03
N ASN A 6 -2.63 2.78 -58.58
CA ASN A 6 -2.16 2.06 -57.40
C ASN A 6 -2.92 2.56 -56.15
N HIS A 7 -3.97 1.85 -55.76
CA HIS A 7 -4.78 2.09 -54.54
C HIS A 7 -4.04 1.80 -53.20
N ALA A 8 -2.71 1.81 -53.16
CA ALA A 8 -1.93 1.30 -52.03
C ALA A 8 -1.00 2.33 -51.38
N THR A 9 -1.43 3.59 -51.28
CA THR A 9 -0.81 4.52 -50.33
C THR A 9 -1.89 5.33 -49.64
N ARG A 10 -2.67 4.66 -48.77
CA ARG A 10 -3.33 5.38 -47.68
C ARG A 10 -2.24 5.87 -46.75
N CYS A 11 -1.71 7.06 -47.04
CA CYS A 11 -1.08 7.89 -46.03
C CYS A 11 -2.04 7.94 -44.83
N TYR A 12 -1.56 7.50 -43.67
CA TYR A 12 -2.25 7.66 -42.40
C TYR A 12 -2.31 9.15 -42.08
N ASP A 13 -3.25 9.85 -42.69
CA ASP A 13 -3.51 11.24 -42.39
C ASP A 13 -4.42 11.30 -41.16
N GLY A 14 -3.87 11.74 -40.04
CA GLY A 14 -4.61 11.91 -38.79
C GLY A 14 -5.80 12.87 -38.91
N GLN A 15 -5.91 13.64 -40.00
CA GLN A 15 -7.09 14.46 -40.29
C GLN A 15 -8.33 13.62 -40.64
N SER A 16 -8.16 12.52 -41.39
CA SER A 16 -9.27 11.65 -41.81
C SER A 16 -9.95 10.89 -40.64
N LEU A 17 -9.28 10.79 -39.48
CA LEU A 17 -9.88 10.28 -38.23
C LEU A 17 -10.72 11.33 -37.51
N LYS A 18 -10.38 12.62 -37.63
CA LYS A 18 -11.14 13.73 -37.03
C LYS A 18 -12.48 13.94 -37.73
N GLU A 19 -12.53 13.68 -39.04
CA GLU A 19 -13.74 13.92 -39.86
C GLU A 19 -14.86 12.90 -39.60
N ARG A 20 -14.54 11.70 -39.10
CA ARG A 20 -15.55 10.64 -38.86
C ARG A 20 -16.24 10.72 -37.50
N HIS A 21 -15.64 11.44 -36.55
CA HIS A 21 -16.18 11.63 -35.22
C HIS A 21 -16.03 13.10 -34.82
N PRO A 22 -16.96 13.98 -35.24
CA PRO A 22 -17.04 15.34 -34.71
C PRO A 22 -17.60 15.29 -33.28
N ASP A 23 -16.85 14.66 -32.38
CA ASP A 23 -17.16 14.68 -30.96
C ASP A 23 -16.72 16.04 -30.42
N LEU A 24 -17.64 17.01 -30.56
CA LEU A 24 -17.51 18.40 -30.11
C LEU A 24 -17.75 18.54 -28.60
N SER A 25 -17.93 17.43 -27.89
CA SER A 25 -18.00 17.44 -26.43
C SER A 25 -16.68 17.98 -25.87
N GLN A 26 -16.76 18.77 -24.80
CA GLN A 26 -15.55 19.21 -24.13
C GLN A 26 -14.78 17.96 -23.68
N PRO A 27 -13.46 17.88 -23.91
CA PRO A 27 -12.66 16.78 -23.39
C PRO A 27 -12.98 16.59 -21.91
N PHE A 28 -13.26 15.36 -21.50
CA PHE A 28 -13.52 15.07 -20.09
C PHE A 28 -12.43 15.72 -19.26
N PRO A 29 -12.77 16.68 -18.39
CA PRO A 29 -11.76 17.34 -17.62
C PRO A 29 -11.11 16.27 -16.74
N LYS A 30 -9.79 16.07 -16.91
CA LYS A 30 -8.99 15.14 -16.11
C LYS A 30 -8.80 15.71 -14.69
N HIS A 31 -9.89 15.96 -13.98
CA HIS A 31 -9.85 16.23 -12.55
C HIS A 31 -9.58 14.90 -11.85
N VAL A 32 -8.31 14.52 -11.76
CA VAL A 32 -7.90 13.38 -10.92
C VAL A 32 -8.03 13.85 -9.47
N ILE A 33 -9.09 13.40 -8.80
CA ILE A 33 -9.30 13.67 -7.39
C ILE A 33 -8.26 12.85 -6.62
N ALA A 34 -7.32 13.54 -5.97
CA ALA A 34 -6.19 12.89 -5.30
C ALA A 34 -6.65 12.01 -4.12
N GLU A 35 -7.73 12.39 -3.46
CA GLU A 35 -8.31 11.72 -2.28
C GLU A 35 -9.23 10.55 -2.66
N GLU A 36 -9.49 10.32 -3.96
CA GLU A 36 -10.43 9.30 -4.39
C GLU A 36 -9.92 7.89 -4.09
N ILE A 37 -10.59 7.23 -3.15
CA ILE A 37 -10.37 5.84 -2.81
C ILE A 37 -11.05 4.95 -3.85
N ALA A 38 -10.33 4.68 -4.93
CA ALA A 38 -10.75 3.77 -5.99
C ALA A 38 -9.57 2.90 -6.45
N VAL A 39 -9.86 1.64 -6.77
CA VAL A 39 -8.87 0.72 -7.35
C VAL A 39 -8.64 1.12 -8.80
N ALA A 40 -7.44 1.61 -9.11
CA ALA A 40 -7.09 1.97 -10.48
C ALA A 40 -7.03 0.73 -11.39
N PHE A 41 -7.33 0.90 -12.69
CA PHE A 41 -7.21 -0.19 -13.65
C PHE A 41 -5.74 -0.54 -13.95
N GLY A 42 -5.46 -1.83 -14.13
CA GLY A 42 -4.13 -2.34 -14.50
C GLY A 42 -3.08 -2.17 -13.40
N ARG A 43 -1.82 -1.95 -13.77
CA ARG A 43 -0.65 -1.98 -12.84
C ARG A 43 -0.56 -0.82 -11.85
N ARG A 44 -1.48 0.15 -11.91
CA ARG A 44 -1.54 1.28 -10.96
C ARG A 44 -2.44 1.02 -9.75
N HIS A 45 -3.10 -0.14 -9.69
CA HIS A 45 -4.08 -0.45 -8.64
C HIS A 45 -3.49 -0.34 -7.22
N VAL A 46 -2.29 -0.87 -6.99
CA VAL A 46 -1.60 -0.77 -5.69
C VAL A 46 -1.05 0.64 -5.47
N TYR A 47 -0.31 1.19 -6.45
CA TYR A 47 0.31 2.50 -6.35
C TYR A 47 -0.68 3.61 -5.97
N LYS A 48 -1.85 3.67 -6.62
CA LYS A 48 -2.87 4.69 -6.30
C LYS A 48 -3.31 4.59 -4.84
N LEU A 49 -3.55 3.39 -4.33
CA LEU A 49 -3.98 3.22 -2.94
C LEU A 49 -2.86 3.59 -1.96
N VAL A 50 -1.61 3.27 -2.27
CA VAL A 50 -0.45 3.67 -1.44
C VAL A 50 -0.30 5.20 -1.42
N ASP A 51 -0.47 5.87 -2.56
CA ASP A 51 -0.44 7.33 -2.65
C ASP A 51 -1.55 7.95 -1.78
N VAL A 52 -2.79 7.45 -1.89
CA VAL A 52 -3.93 7.92 -1.09
C VAL A 52 -3.69 7.70 0.41
N LEU A 53 -3.13 6.54 0.81
CA LEU A 53 -2.82 6.26 2.22
C LEU A 53 -1.69 7.13 2.77
N SER A 54 -0.80 7.63 1.89
CA SER A 54 0.32 8.51 2.24
C SER A 54 -0.08 9.98 2.37
N LEU A 55 -1.31 10.34 1.97
CA LEU A 55 -1.84 11.70 2.17
C LEU A 55 -1.87 12.07 3.66
N PRO A 56 -1.74 13.37 4.01
CA PRO A 56 -1.81 13.80 5.40
C PRO A 56 -3.22 13.63 5.98
N LYS A 57 -3.31 13.54 7.32
CA LYS A 57 -4.58 13.33 8.03
C LYS A 57 -5.62 14.43 7.78
N ALA A 58 -5.17 15.64 7.41
CA ALA A 58 -6.05 16.75 7.06
C ALA A 58 -6.91 16.45 5.82
N ASP A 59 -6.40 15.64 4.89
CA ASP A 59 -7.01 15.40 3.58
C ASP A 59 -7.83 14.11 3.55
N LEU A 60 -7.65 13.21 4.51
CA LEU A 60 -8.33 11.90 4.54
C LEU A 60 -8.78 11.54 5.95
N SER A 61 -10.09 11.36 6.13
CA SER A 61 -10.67 10.94 7.40
C SER A 61 -10.25 9.52 7.79
N GLY A 62 -10.34 9.17 9.08
CA GLY A 62 -10.01 7.83 9.55
C GLY A 62 -10.85 6.72 8.89
N GLU A 63 -12.13 6.99 8.63
CA GLU A 63 -13.02 6.04 7.93
C GLU A 63 -12.61 5.82 6.47
N GLU A 64 -12.17 6.88 5.80
CA GLU A 64 -11.65 6.81 4.45
C GLU A 64 -10.32 6.04 4.39
N ARG A 65 -9.42 6.28 5.34
CA ARG A 65 -8.19 5.48 5.50
C ARG A 65 -8.51 4.01 5.72
N ALA A 66 -9.46 3.70 6.59
CA ALA A 66 -9.90 2.32 6.82
C ALA A 66 -10.48 1.69 5.54
N ARG A 67 -11.28 2.44 4.76
CA ARG A 67 -11.77 1.97 3.46
C ARG A 67 -10.63 1.69 2.47
N GLY A 68 -9.65 2.58 2.38
CA GLY A 68 -8.46 2.39 1.53
C GLY A 68 -7.64 1.17 1.94
N LEU A 69 -7.42 0.98 3.24
CA LEU A 69 -6.74 -0.19 3.79
C LEU A 69 -7.50 -1.49 3.53
N ARG A 70 -8.84 -1.50 3.60
CA ARG A 70 -9.63 -2.69 3.24
C ARG A 70 -9.45 -3.07 1.77
N TYR A 71 -9.46 -2.10 0.86
CA TYR A 71 -9.19 -2.37 -0.55
C TYR A 71 -7.77 -2.87 -0.77
N LEU A 72 -6.78 -2.25 -0.13
CA LEU A 72 -5.39 -2.71 -0.19
C LEU A 72 -5.26 -4.15 0.32
N LEU A 73 -5.84 -4.47 1.48
CA LEU A 73 -5.83 -5.82 2.05
C LEU A 73 -6.51 -6.83 1.13
N GLY A 74 -7.62 -6.45 0.49
CA GLY A 74 -8.27 -7.27 -0.53
C GLY A 74 -7.34 -7.61 -1.69
N LEU A 75 -6.60 -6.61 -2.21
CA LEU A 75 -5.61 -6.81 -3.28
C LEU A 75 -4.45 -7.70 -2.82
N LEU A 76 -4.00 -7.56 -1.57
CA LEU A 76 -2.97 -8.41 -0.98
C LEU A 76 -3.40 -9.88 -0.82
N SER A 77 -4.61 -10.28 -1.22
CA SER A 77 -4.95 -11.70 -1.35
C SER A 77 -4.24 -12.36 -2.55
N ASN A 78 -3.88 -11.57 -3.57
CA ASN A 78 -3.16 -12.02 -4.75
C ASN A 78 -1.64 -11.88 -4.59
N GLN A 79 -0.88 -12.90 -4.99
CA GLN A 79 0.58 -12.93 -4.87
C GLN A 79 1.26 -11.85 -5.72
N GLU A 80 0.75 -11.58 -6.93
CA GLU A 80 1.30 -10.53 -7.81
C GLU A 80 1.13 -9.15 -7.17
N SER A 81 -0.07 -8.84 -6.68
CA SER A 81 -0.35 -7.57 -6.00
C SER A 81 0.45 -7.41 -4.70
N LYS A 82 0.74 -8.49 -3.96
CA LYS A 82 1.68 -8.43 -2.83
C LYS A 82 3.09 -8.05 -3.27
N ALA A 83 3.59 -8.67 -4.35
CA ALA A 83 4.92 -8.36 -4.87
C ALA A 83 5.00 -6.90 -5.36
N GLU A 84 3.95 -6.41 -6.03
CA GLU A 84 3.84 -5.00 -6.42
C GLU A 84 3.84 -4.08 -5.20
N ALA A 85 3.08 -4.40 -4.14
CA ALA A 85 3.04 -3.61 -2.90
C ALA A 85 4.41 -3.50 -2.22
N VAL A 86 5.18 -4.59 -2.19
CA VAL A 86 6.57 -4.54 -1.70
C VAL A 86 7.42 -3.59 -2.56
N GLY A 87 7.26 -3.64 -3.88
CA GLY A 87 7.93 -2.71 -4.81
C GLY A 87 7.52 -1.24 -4.64
N CYS A 88 6.30 -0.98 -4.18
CA CYS A 88 5.77 0.38 -3.91
C CYS A 88 6.22 0.97 -2.56
N ASN A 89 7.01 0.25 -1.77
CA ASN A 89 7.33 0.61 -0.39
C ASN A 89 6.08 0.82 0.50
N THR A 90 5.04 0.00 0.33
CA THR A 90 3.78 0.08 1.09
C THR A 90 3.98 -0.03 2.60
N ALA A 91 5.06 -0.66 3.07
CA ALA A 91 5.32 -0.83 4.51
C ALA A 91 5.47 0.50 5.25
N ALA A 92 6.19 1.49 4.70
CA ALA A 92 6.45 2.76 5.37
C ALA A 92 5.17 3.57 5.70
N PRO A 93 4.26 3.85 4.75
CA PRO A 93 3.03 4.58 5.06
C PRO A 93 2.13 3.77 6.01
N VAL A 94 2.04 2.45 5.84
CA VAL A 94 1.20 1.61 6.72
C VAL A 94 1.73 1.59 8.16
N VAL A 95 3.04 1.61 8.37
CA VAL A 95 3.63 1.74 9.72
C VAL A 95 3.29 3.08 10.36
N ALA A 96 3.24 4.17 9.58
CA ALA A 96 2.81 5.46 10.11
C ALA A 96 1.35 5.45 10.58
N LEU A 97 0.47 4.70 9.89
CA LEU A 97 -0.95 4.55 10.22
C LEU A 97 -1.20 3.73 11.50
N LEU A 98 -0.20 3.02 12.03
CA LEU A 98 -0.32 2.32 13.31
C LEU A 98 -0.54 3.27 14.50
N ARG A 99 -0.25 4.56 14.34
CA ARG A 99 -0.45 5.61 15.35
C ARG A 99 -1.72 6.43 15.10
N ASP A 100 -2.59 6.01 14.18
CA ASP A 100 -3.83 6.72 13.91
C ASP A 100 -4.81 6.61 15.11
N ASP A 101 -5.66 7.62 15.29
CA ASP A 101 -6.65 7.65 16.39
C ASP A 101 -7.73 6.59 16.17
N ASN A 102 -8.05 6.25 14.92
CA ASN A 102 -9.07 5.26 14.60
C ASN A 102 -8.55 3.83 14.81
N ALA A 103 -9.19 3.09 15.73
CA ALA A 103 -8.83 1.71 16.04
C ALA A 103 -8.92 0.77 14.84
N GLU A 104 -9.88 0.96 13.94
CA GLU A 104 -10.03 0.14 12.74
C GLU A 104 -8.86 0.37 11.76
N VAL A 105 -8.34 1.60 11.67
CA VAL A 105 -7.13 1.90 10.88
C VAL A 105 -5.92 1.18 11.47
N ARG A 106 -5.73 1.20 12.79
CA ARG A 106 -4.62 0.50 13.45
C ARG A 106 -4.69 -1.00 13.22
N LYS A 107 -5.86 -1.60 13.41
CA LYS A 107 -6.14 -3.02 13.16
C LYS A 107 -5.87 -3.41 11.69
N LEU A 108 -6.45 -2.69 10.73
CA LEU A 108 -6.27 -2.97 9.31
C LEU A 108 -4.81 -2.79 8.87
N SER A 109 -4.09 -1.83 9.46
CA SER A 109 -2.66 -1.62 9.22
C SER A 109 -1.84 -2.84 9.68
N CYS A 110 -2.11 -3.37 10.88
CA CYS A 110 -1.49 -4.62 11.34
C CYS A 110 -1.78 -5.80 10.41
N GLN A 111 -3.02 -5.96 9.96
CA GLN A 111 -3.41 -7.03 9.02
C GLN A 111 -2.71 -6.89 7.66
N THR A 112 -2.60 -5.66 7.16
CA THR A 112 -1.90 -5.34 5.90
C THR A 112 -0.42 -5.69 6.01
N LEU A 113 0.24 -5.32 7.12
CA LEU A 113 1.63 -5.68 7.38
C LEU A 113 1.81 -7.20 7.51
N ALA A 114 0.86 -7.90 8.15
CA ALA A 114 0.89 -9.36 8.27
C ALA A 114 0.83 -10.05 6.90
N ALA A 115 0.01 -9.52 5.98
CA ALA A 115 -0.07 -10.03 4.61
C ALA A 115 1.23 -9.82 3.82
N LEU A 116 1.96 -8.71 4.04
CA LEU A 116 3.24 -8.42 3.40
C LEU A 116 4.38 -9.32 3.92
N VAL A 117 4.38 -9.64 5.22
CA VAL A 117 5.37 -10.49 5.88
C VAL A 117 5.38 -11.94 5.37
N LEU A 118 4.31 -12.38 4.71
CA LEU A 118 4.28 -13.68 4.04
C LEU A 118 5.30 -13.77 2.89
N LEU A 119 5.76 -12.64 2.34
CA LEU A 119 6.84 -12.57 1.35
C LEU A 119 8.18 -12.27 2.01
N ALA A 120 9.25 -12.94 1.59
CA ALA A 120 10.61 -12.67 2.08
C ALA A 120 11.04 -11.20 1.87
N ALA A 121 10.83 -10.66 0.66
CA ALA A 121 11.11 -9.25 0.37
C ALA A 121 10.22 -8.30 1.20
N GLY A 122 8.98 -8.70 1.46
CA GLY A 122 8.06 -7.95 2.31
C GLY A 122 8.53 -7.89 3.77
N ARG A 123 9.04 -9.00 4.32
CA ARG A 123 9.64 -9.01 5.68
C ARG A 123 10.80 -8.03 5.80
N ALA A 124 11.72 -8.05 4.84
CA ALA A 124 12.84 -7.12 4.83
C ALA A 124 12.36 -5.65 4.81
N SER A 125 11.37 -5.34 3.95
CA SER A 125 10.77 -4.00 3.87
C SER A 125 10.08 -3.57 5.18
N VAL A 126 9.31 -4.47 5.79
CA VAL A 126 8.58 -4.23 7.04
C VAL A 126 9.52 -4.04 8.22
N VAL A 127 10.58 -4.84 8.32
CA VAL A 127 11.62 -4.69 9.36
C VAL A 127 12.38 -3.38 9.17
N ALA A 128 12.77 -3.05 7.93
CA ALA A 128 13.46 -1.80 7.61
C ALA A 128 12.60 -0.55 7.92
N ALA A 129 11.27 -0.65 7.76
CA ALA A 129 10.33 0.41 8.11
C ALA A 129 10.10 0.57 9.63
N GLY A 130 10.72 -0.26 10.49
CA GLY A 130 10.55 -0.19 11.94
C GLY A 130 9.21 -0.74 12.44
N ALA A 131 8.52 -1.55 11.64
CA ALA A 131 7.19 -2.06 11.97
C ALA A 131 7.18 -2.91 13.24
N VAL A 132 8.24 -3.69 13.50
CA VAL A 132 8.30 -4.61 14.66
C VAL A 132 8.13 -3.83 15.97
N ALA A 133 8.88 -2.74 16.15
CA ALA A 133 8.78 -1.90 17.34
C ALA A 133 7.41 -1.21 17.45
N ALA A 134 6.88 -0.70 16.32
CA ALA A 134 5.58 -0.05 16.29
C ALA A 134 4.43 -1.02 16.65
N VAL A 135 4.46 -2.25 16.13
CA VAL A 135 3.44 -3.27 16.41
C VAL A 135 3.59 -3.84 17.84
N THR A 136 4.81 -3.98 18.37
CA THR A 136 5.00 -4.36 19.78
C THR A 136 4.38 -3.33 20.73
N ALA A 137 4.47 -2.03 20.43
CA ALA A 137 3.80 -1.00 21.22
C ALA A 137 2.26 -1.14 21.18
N LEU A 138 1.69 -1.58 20.06
CA LEU A 138 0.26 -1.82 19.90
C LEU A 138 -0.28 -3.02 20.69
N LEU A 139 0.57 -3.89 21.23
CA LEU A 139 0.11 -4.94 22.15
C LEU A 139 -0.48 -4.35 23.45
N GLY A 140 -0.14 -3.11 23.79
CA GLY A 140 -0.72 -2.37 24.91
C GLY A 140 -1.91 -1.49 24.55
N ASP A 141 -2.46 -1.59 23.33
CA ASP A 141 -3.57 -0.74 22.88
C ASP A 141 -4.84 -0.96 23.74
N VAL A 142 -5.66 0.10 23.81
CA VAL A 142 -6.95 0.09 24.51
C VAL A 142 -7.95 -0.81 23.78
N ASP A 143 -7.87 -0.85 22.44
CA ASP A 143 -8.76 -1.65 21.61
C ASP A 143 -8.29 -3.10 21.49
N GLY A 144 -9.17 -4.04 21.85
CA GLY A 144 -8.87 -5.47 21.79
C GLY A 144 -8.62 -5.99 20.38
N SER A 145 -9.33 -5.46 19.38
CA SER A 145 -9.19 -5.92 17.99
C SER A 145 -7.86 -5.49 17.38
N ALA A 146 -7.38 -4.29 17.73
CA ALA A 146 -6.06 -3.81 17.35
C ALA A 146 -4.95 -4.67 17.98
N ARG A 147 -5.10 -5.07 19.25
CA ARG A 147 -4.17 -5.98 19.93
C ARG A 147 -4.13 -7.36 19.28
N ASP A 148 -5.28 -7.94 18.95
CA ASP A 148 -5.35 -9.24 18.29
C ASP A 148 -4.70 -9.21 16.91
N ALA A 149 -4.91 -8.12 16.14
CA ALA A 149 -4.25 -7.92 14.86
C ALA A 149 -2.72 -7.75 15.02
N ALA A 150 -2.26 -7.04 16.04
CA ALA A 150 -0.85 -6.90 16.36
C ALA A 150 -0.20 -8.25 16.73
N ALA A 151 -0.87 -9.05 17.55
CA ALA A 151 -0.44 -10.42 17.86
C ALA A 151 -0.38 -11.29 16.60
N GLY A 152 -1.39 -11.22 15.74
CA GLY A 152 -1.42 -11.94 14.46
C GLY A 152 -0.25 -11.59 13.54
N PHE A 153 0.15 -10.31 13.49
CA PHE A 153 1.35 -9.88 12.77
C PHE A 153 2.63 -10.51 13.34
N LEU A 154 2.81 -10.51 14.66
CA LEU A 154 4.00 -11.07 15.30
C LEU A 154 4.07 -12.59 15.11
N VAL A 155 2.92 -13.27 15.19
CA VAL A 155 2.83 -14.70 14.85
C VAL A 155 3.28 -14.92 13.41
N ALA A 156 2.69 -14.20 12.44
CA ALA A 156 3.07 -14.33 11.03
C ALA A 156 4.57 -14.08 10.80
N LEU A 157 5.16 -13.09 11.46
CA LEU A 157 6.59 -12.79 11.36
C LEU A 157 7.46 -13.89 11.99
N SER A 158 7.05 -14.44 13.14
CA SER A 158 7.78 -15.48 13.86
C SER A 158 7.80 -16.85 13.16
N THR A 159 6.86 -17.10 12.25
CA THR A 159 6.84 -18.35 11.47
C THR A 159 8.05 -18.48 10.54
N ALA A 160 8.67 -17.36 10.17
CA ALA A 160 9.87 -17.32 9.35
C ALA A 160 11.12 -17.08 10.23
N THR A 161 12.23 -17.73 9.90
CA THR A 161 13.47 -17.68 10.69
C THR A 161 14.09 -16.28 10.72
N ASP A 162 14.05 -15.56 9.60
CA ASP A 162 14.49 -14.17 9.45
C ASP A 162 13.62 -13.20 10.27
N GLY A 163 12.31 -13.41 10.28
CA GLY A 163 11.37 -12.64 11.08
C GLY A 163 11.54 -12.89 12.59
N ALA A 164 11.70 -14.15 13.01
CA ALA A 164 11.98 -14.50 14.40
C ALA A 164 13.29 -13.88 14.90
N ALA A 165 14.34 -13.89 14.09
CA ALA A 165 15.60 -13.22 14.40
C ALA A 165 15.43 -11.71 14.61
N SER A 166 14.57 -11.07 13.79
CA SER A 166 14.27 -9.64 13.91
C SER A 166 13.55 -9.30 15.22
N ILE A 167 12.63 -10.15 15.66
CA ILE A 167 11.93 -10.01 16.95
C ILE A 167 12.93 -10.17 18.10
N HIS A 168 13.81 -11.18 18.04
CA HIS A 168 14.83 -11.41 19.06
C HIS A 168 15.82 -10.24 19.16
N ALA A 169 16.27 -9.71 18.01
CA ALA A 169 17.14 -8.55 17.97
C ALA A 169 16.51 -7.31 18.65
N LEU A 170 15.21 -7.08 18.42
CA LEU A 170 14.47 -6.01 19.12
C LEU A 170 14.41 -6.25 20.64
N ALA A 171 14.12 -7.49 21.06
CA ALA A 171 14.06 -7.83 22.48
C ALA A 171 15.39 -7.62 23.19
N LEU A 172 16.51 -7.97 22.56
CA LEU A 172 17.85 -7.71 23.08
C LEU A 172 18.15 -6.20 23.17
N ALA A 173 17.77 -5.43 22.15
CA ALA A 173 17.93 -3.98 22.15
C ALA A 173 17.15 -3.32 23.30
N ALA A 174 15.95 -3.81 23.61
CA ALA A 174 15.18 -3.33 24.76
C ALA A 174 15.83 -3.69 26.10
N ALA A 175 16.43 -4.88 26.23
CA ALA A 175 17.11 -5.32 27.45
C ALA A 175 18.45 -4.59 27.71
N GLY A 176 19.15 -4.18 26.65
CA GLY A 176 20.43 -3.45 26.75
C GLY A 176 20.33 -1.98 27.17
N GLY A 177 19.13 -1.39 27.17
CA GLY A 177 18.91 0.04 27.47
C GLY A 177 18.77 0.41 28.96
N GLY A 178 18.84 -0.57 29.88
CA GLY A 178 18.56 -0.36 31.31
C GLY A 178 19.78 -0.17 32.23
N GLY A 179 20.99 0.05 31.69
CA GLY A 179 22.23 0.07 32.47
C GLY A 179 23.04 1.35 32.33
N GLY A 180 22.53 2.49 32.81
CA GLY A 180 23.33 3.72 32.83
C GLY A 180 22.62 4.94 33.39
N GLY A 181 22.76 5.16 34.70
CA GLY A 181 22.48 6.46 35.32
C GLY A 181 21.75 6.36 36.65
N ASP A 182 22.51 6.14 37.73
CA ASP A 182 22.31 6.79 39.04
C ASP A 182 23.50 6.40 39.94
N ARG A 183 24.53 7.25 39.90
CA ARG A 183 25.58 7.40 40.92
C ARG A 183 25.79 8.88 41.16
#